data_AF-A0A1U7LGW5-F1
#
_entry.id   AF-A0A1U7LGW5-F1
#
_cell.length_a   1.000
_cell.length_b   1.000
_cell.length_c   1.000
_cell.angle_alpha   90.00
_cell.angle_beta   90.00
_cell.angle_gamma   90.00
#
_symmetry.space_group_name_H-M   'P 1'
#
loop_
_entity.id
_entity.type
_entity.pdbx_description
1 polymer ?
#
loop_
_entity_poly.entity_id
_entity_poly.type
_entity_poly.pdbx_seq_one_letter_code
_entity_poly.pdbx_strand_id
1 'polypeptide(L)'
;MKLDDDTFLNIPALLDVIRPQYPREGAYIGRAIGLDDPEGKFFMGGCGYILSWDYVVYIGHNNSLQRDGREDWLTADWIRGSGINTTNFLDLGFRVTDHPDSKLGWRADFAKDTIMVHQLKTAQLWAKTWNYFALNVFAGT
;
A
#
# COMPACT_ATOMS: atom_id res chain seq x y z
N MET A 1 5.44 -1.97 7.53
CA MET A 1 4.68 -1.23 6.50
C MET A 1 5.54 -0.09 6.02
N LYS A 2 5.54 0.17 4.71
CA LYS A 2 6.10 1.37 4.09
C LYS A 2 4.94 2.25 3.61
N LEU A 3 5.09 3.56 3.74
CA LEU A 3 4.13 4.56 3.30
C LEU A 3 4.89 5.81 2.87
N ASP A 4 4.40 6.52 1.85
CA ASP A 4 4.90 7.85 1.51
C ASP A 4 4.40 8.89 2.53
N ASP A 5 5.10 10.02 2.63
CA ASP A 5 4.79 11.11 3.57
C ASP A 5 3.56 11.94 3.17
N ASP A 6 3.03 11.72 1.97
CA ASP A 6 1.82 12.33 1.42
C ASP A 6 0.66 11.35 1.27
N THR A 7 0.67 10.26 2.04
CA THR A 7 -0.44 9.30 2.12
C THR A 7 -1.11 9.32 3.50
N PHE A 8 -2.42 9.51 3.53
CA PHE A 8 -3.23 9.25 4.72
C PHE A 8 -3.57 7.77 4.84
N LEU A 9 -3.54 7.23 6.07
CA LEU A 9 -3.86 5.83 6.36
C LEU A 9 -5.06 5.71 7.31
N ASN A 10 -6.12 5.04 6.84
CA ASN A 10 -7.27 4.64 7.64
C ASN A 10 -6.99 3.27 8.30
N ILE A 11 -6.44 3.30 9.51
CA ILE A 11 -6.03 2.08 10.24
C ILE A 11 -7.20 1.12 10.50
N PRO A 12 -8.41 1.56 10.94
CA PRO A 12 -9.55 0.66 11.10
C PRO A 12 -9.88 -0.15 9.83
N ALA A 13 -10.01 0.51 8.68
CA ALA A 13 -10.30 -0.18 7.42
C ALA A 13 -9.16 -1.13 7.00
N LEU A 14 -7.89 -0.78 7.27
CA LEU A 14 -6.78 -1.69 7.05
C LEU A 14 -6.92 -2.95 7.91
N LEU A 15 -7.21 -2.77 9.21
CA LEU A 15 -7.33 -3.86 10.17
C LEU A 15 -8.46 -4.83 9.83
N ASP A 16 -9.59 -4.33 9.32
CA ASP A 16 -10.70 -5.16 8.86
C ASP A 16 -10.30 -6.12 7.74
N VAL A 17 -9.28 -5.74 6.95
CA VAL A 17 -8.78 -6.53 5.83
C VAL A 17 -7.66 -7.49 6.24
N ILE A 18 -6.74 -7.05 7.10
CA ILE A 18 -5.55 -7.85 7.45
C ILE A 18 -5.77 -8.78 8.64
N ARG A 19 -6.64 -8.42 9.59
CA ARG A 19 -6.89 -9.26 10.78
C ARG A 19 -7.43 -10.64 10.41
N PRO A 20 -8.43 -10.81 9.53
CA PRO A 20 -8.95 -12.15 9.23
C PRO A 20 -7.89 -13.12 8.69
N GLN A 21 -6.86 -12.60 8.03
CA GLN A 21 -5.81 -13.38 7.39
C GLN A 21 -4.58 -13.57 8.30
N TYR A 22 -4.39 -12.71 9.31
CA TYR A 22 -3.21 -12.64 10.19
C TYR A 22 -1.88 -13.06 9.52
N PRO A 23 -1.52 -12.49 8.36
CA PRO A 23 -0.45 -13.03 7.55
C PRO A 23 0.91 -12.72 8.22
N ARG A 24 1.58 -13.75 8.73
CA ARG A 24 2.87 -13.62 9.44
C ARG A 24 4.09 -13.78 8.52
N GLU A 25 3.93 -14.51 7.43
CA GLU A 25 4.96 -14.87 6.45
C GLU A 25 4.41 -14.71 5.04
N GLY A 26 5.27 -14.47 4.04
CA GLY A 26 4.87 -14.41 2.64
C GLY A 26 3.82 -13.33 2.31
N ALA A 27 3.63 -12.35 3.19
CA ALA A 27 2.72 -11.22 3.02
C ALA A 27 3.32 -10.13 2.13
N TYR A 28 2.61 -9.81 1.06
CA TYR A 28 2.88 -8.66 0.18
C TYR A 28 1.54 -8.01 -0.17
N ILE A 29 1.24 -6.89 0.51
CA ILE A 29 -0.10 -6.28 0.53
C ILE A 29 0.00 -4.82 0.13
N GLY A 30 -0.83 -4.37 -0.80
CA GLY A 30 -0.82 -2.99 -1.29
C GLY A 30 -1.75 -2.86 -2.48
N ARG A 31 -1.67 -1.76 -3.22
CA ARG A 31 -2.37 -1.66 -4.51
C ARG A 31 -1.47 -2.20 -5.62
N ALA A 32 -1.87 -3.30 -6.23
CA ALA A 32 -1.08 -3.93 -7.27
C ALA A 32 -1.16 -3.14 -8.59
N ILE A 33 -0.02 -3.03 -9.27
CA ILE A 33 0.12 -2.43 -10.60
C ILE A 33 0.74 -3.47 -11.53
N GLY A 34 0.17 -3.65 -12.72
CA GLY A 34 0.67 -4.60 -13.72
C GLY A 34 0.20 -6.04 -13.49
N LEU A 35 -0.94 -6.26 -12.83
CA LEU A 35 -1.51 -7.61 -12.69
C LEU A 35 -1.91 -8.25 -14.02
N ASP A 36 -2.10 -7.44 -15.07
CA ASP A 36 -2.38 -7.84 -16.44
C ASP A 36 -1.11 -8.06 -17.28
N ASP A 37 0.07 -7.89 -16.71
CA ASP A 37 1.34 -8.13 -17.39
C ASP A 37 1.49 -9.61 -17.79
N PRO A 38 1.73 -9.95 -19.08
CA PRO A 38 1.82 -11.33 -19.55
C PRO A 38 2.96 -12.14 -18.92
N GLU A 39 4.01 -11.49 -18.43
CA GLU A 39 5.14 -12.12 -17.74
C GLU A 39 4.89 -12.24 -16.23
N GLY A 40 3.71 -11.84 -15.75
CA GLY A 40 3.36 -11.82 -14.33
C GLY A 40 4.16 -10.79 -13.53
N LYS A 41 4.66 -9.74 -14.20
CA LYS A 41 5.43 -8.68 -13.55
C LYS A 41 4.49 -7.61 -13.00
N PHE A 42 4.13 -7.76 -11.73
CA PHE A 42 3.45 -6.74 -10.96
C PHE A 42 4.31 -6.23 -9.80
N PHE A 43 3.94 -5.07 -9.26
CA PHE A 43 4.50 -4.48 -8.03
C PHE A 43 3.39 -3.79 -7.23
N MET A 44 3.64 -3.50 -5.95
CA MET A 44 2.73 -2.69 -5.15
C MET A 44 3.10 -1.22 -5.29
N GLY A 45 2.12 -0.37 -5.62
CA GLY A 45 2.37 1.05 -5.88
C GLY A 45 3.02 1.77 -4.69
N GLY A 46 3.95 2.68 -5.00
CA GLY A 46 4.75 3.42 -4.01
C GLY A 46 3.96 4.15 -2.91
N CYS A 47 2.68 4.48 -3.13
CA CYS A 47 1.82 5.13 -2.14
C CYS A 47 1.78 4.41 -0.77
N GLY A 48 1.96 3.09 -0.74
CA GLY A 48 2.05 2.31 0.49
C GLY A 48 1.89 0.81 0.28
N TYR A 49 2.64 0.02 1.04
CA TYR A 49 2.52 -1.43 1.05
C TYR A 49 3.02 -2.06 2.37
N ILE A 50 2.64 -3.30 2.61
CA ILE A 50 2.98 -4.08 3.80
C ILE A 50 3.75 -5.32 3.36
N LEU A 51 4.86 -5.56 4.05
CA LEU A 51 5.65 -6.77 3.96
C LEU A 51 5.57 -7.52 5.29
N SER A 52 5.58 -8.84 5.20
CA SER A 52 5.85 -9.73 6.33
C SER A 52 7.33 -9.66 6.75
N TRP A 53 7.63 -10.14 7.96
CA TRP A 53 8.93 -9.91 8.58
C TRP A 53 10.06 -10.72 7.94
N ASP A 54 9.77 -11.90 7.41
CA ASP A 54 10.66 -12.72 6.58
C ASP A 54 11.17 -11.94 5.35
N TYR A 55 10.32 -11.21 4.64
CA TYR A 55 10.77 -10.31 3.57
C TYR A 55 11.65 -9.18 4.08
N VAL A 56 11.28 -8.56 5.21
CA VAL A 56 12.07 -7.48 5.81
C VAL A 56 13.48 -7.97 6.18
N VAL A 57 13.57 -9.16 6.78
CA VAL A 57 14.85 -9.80 7.13
C VAL A 57 15.66 -10.13 5.88
N TYR A 58 15.03 -10.73 4.85
CA TYR A 58 15.69 -11.04 3.59
C TYR A 58 16.28 -9.79 2.92
N ILE A 59 15.46 -8.75 2.72
CA ILE A 59 15.86 -7.50 2.06
C ILE A 59 16.92 -6.75 2.88
N GLY A 60 16.77 -6.76 4.21
CA GLY A 60 17.66 -6.04 5.13
C GLY A 60 19.06 -6.66 5.26
N HIS A 61 19.18 -7.98 5.12
CA HIS A 61 20.46 -8.68 5.27
C HIS A 61 21.14 -9.04 3.94
N ASN A 62 20.43 -8.93 2.81
CA ASN A 62 20.99 -9.24 1.51
C ASN A 62 21.66 -8.01 0.88
N ASN A 63 22.98 -7.95 0.94
CA ASN A 63 23.80 -6.88 0.37
C ASN A 63 23.99 -7.01 -1.15
N SER A 64 23.63 -8.15 -1.75
CA SER A 64 23.77 -8.40 -3.19
C SER A 64 22.58 -7.90 -4.01
N LEU A 65 21.53 -7.39 -3.35
CA LEU A 65 20.36 -6.83 -4.01
C LEU A 65 20.71 -5.52 -4.72
N GLN A 66 20.23 -5.35 -5.96
CA GLN A 66 20.29 -4.07 -6.67
C GLN A 66 19.44 -3.03 -5.93
N ARG A 67 20.00 -1.85 -5.66
CA ARG A 67 19.33 -0.79 -4.88
C ARG A 67 19.11 0.53 -5.63
N ASP A 68 19.67 0.68 -6.83
CA ASP A 68 19.39 1.85 -7.66
C ASP A 68 18.19 1.58 -8.56
N GLY A 69 17.17 2.44 -8.47
CA GLY A 69 15.93 2.31 -9.24
C GLY A 69 14.72 2.87 -8.50
N ARG A 70 13.53 2.61 -9.05
CA ARG A 70 12.27 2.91 -8.36
C ARG A 70 12.06 1.89 -7.26
N GLU A 71 11.90 2.37 -6.03
CA GLU A 71 11.84 1.55 -4.83
C GLU A 71 10.76 0.46 -4.91
N ASP A 72 9.55 0.80 -5.35
CA ASP A 72 8.42 -0.11 -5.46
C ASP A 72 8.64 -1.25 -6.48
N TRP A 73 9.28 -0.93 -7.61
CA TRP A 73 9.72 -1.91 -8.60
C TRP A 73 10.81 -2.83 -8.03
N LEU A 74 11.82 -2.25 -7.39
CA LEU A 74 12.92 -3.02 -6.78
C LEU A 74 12.39 -3.95 -5.69
N THR A 75 11.48 -3.48 -4.85
CA THR A 75 10.84 -4.30 -3.81
C THR A 75 10.13 -5.51 -4.41
N ALA A 76 9.39 -5.35 -5.50
CA ALA A 76 8.77 -6.48 -6.19
C ALA A 76 9.79 -7.47 -6.76
N ASP A 77 10.91 -6.96 -7.29
CA ASP A 77 11.98 -7.79 -7.85
C ASP A 77 12.71 -8.58 -6.75
N TRP A 78 12.98 -7.95 -5.61
CA TRP A 78 13.56 -8.61 -4.44
C TRP A 78 12.65 -9.70 -3.89
N ILE A 79 11.34 -9.46 -3.80
CA ILE A 79 10.35 -10.45 -3.38
C ILE A 79 10.36 -11.64 -4.33
N ARG A 80 10.32 -11.40 -5.64
CA ARG A 80 10.35 -12.46 -6.67
C ARG A 80 11.63 -13.29 -6.60
N GLY A 81 12.77 -12.66 -6.34
CA GLY A 81 14.07 -13.31 -6.21
C GLY A 81 14.36 -13.94 -4.85
N SER A 82 13.50 -13.76 -3.85
CA SER A 82 13.78 -14.16 -2.46
C SER A 82 13.73 -15.66 -2.22
N GLY A 83 13.01 -16.42 -3.05
CA GLY A 83 12.68 -17.82 -2.78
C GLY A 83 11.66 -18.03 -1.64
N ILE A 84 11.17 -16.96 -1.01
CA ILE A 84 10.08 -17.03 -0.02
C ILE A 84 8.77 -17.27 -0.77
N ASN A 85 7.96 -18.20 -0.26
CA ASN A 85 6.66 -18.48 -0.84
C ASN A 85 5.67 -17.35 -0.51
N THR A 86 5.20 -16.62 -1.52
CA THR A 86 4.20 -15.56 -1.34
C THR A 86 2.80 -16.17 -1.16
N THR A 87 2.46 -16.60 0.05
CA THR A 87 1.16 -17.19 0.35
C THR A 87 0.09 -16.16 0.74
N ASN A 88 0.49 -14.93 1.05
CA ASN A 88 -0.39 -13.89 1.59
C ASN A 88 -0.30 -12.60 0.73
N PHE A 89 -0.44 -12.77 -0.58
CA PHE A 89 -0.62 -11.65 -1.50
C PHE A 89 -2.02 -11.07 -1.35
N LEU A 90 -2.13 -9.74 -1.30
CA LEU A 90 -3.42 -9.07 -1.27
C LEU A 90 -3.39 -7.73 -2.01
N ASP A 91 -4.14 -7.66 -3.10
CA ASP A 91 -4.40 -6.39 -3.79
C ASP A 91 -5.53 -5.63 -3.09
N LEU A 92 -5.22 -4.43 -2.62
CA LEU A 92 -6.16 -3.51 -2.00
C LEU A 92 -7.00 -2.73 -3.04
N GLY A 93 -6.60 -2.75 -4.32
CA GLY A 93 -7.36 -2.20 -5.44
C GLY A 93 -7.89 -0.79 -5.16
N PHE A 94 -9.20 -0.59 -5.36
CA PHE A 94 -9.89 0.71 -5.18
C PHE A 94 -9.94 1.23 -3.74
N ARG A 95 -9.45 0.48 -2.74
CA ARG A 95 -9.30 0.98 -1.37
C ARG A 95 -8.05 1.83 -1.16
N VAL A 96 -7.19 1.93 -2.17
CA VAL A 96 -6.03 2.84 -2.20
C VAL A 96 -6.26 3.80 -3.36
N THR A 97 -6.50 5.07 -3.07
CA THR A 97 -6.92 6.06 -4.06
C THR A 97 -6.09 7.32 -3.93
N ASP A 98 -6.04 8.14 -4.97
CA ASP A 98 -5.57 9.51 -4.82
C ASP A 98 -6.70 10.38 -4.26
N HIS A 99 -6.35 11.52 -3.66
CA HIS A 99 -7.35 12.48 -3.18
C HIS A 99 -8.34 12.88 -4.31
N PRO A 100 -9.65 13.08 -4.03
CA PRO A 100 -10.64 13.47 -5.03
C PRO A 100 -10.24 14.70 -5.86
N ASP A 101 -9.72 15.72 -5.19
CA ASP A 101 -9.18 16.96 -5.81
C ASP A 101 -7.77 16.82 -6.44
N SER A 102 -7.18 15.63 -6.45
CA SER A 102 -5.89 15.39 -7.13
C SER A 102 -6.04 15.65 -8.63
N LYS A 103 -5.00 16.26 -9.22
CA LYS A 103 -4.89 16.43 -10.68
C LYS A 103 -4.25 15.20 -11.36
N LEU A 104 -3.94 14.16 -10.59
CA LEU A 104 -3.25 12.95 -11.02
C LEU A 104 -4.18 11.72 -10.98
N GLY A 105 -3.62 10.55 -11.28
CA GLY A 105 -4.34 9.28 -11.47
C GLY A 105 -5.06 8.76 -10.22
N TRP A 106 -5.77 7.63 -10.35
CA TRP A 106 -6.53 6.91 -9.30
C TRP A 106 -7.39 7.72 -8.30
N ARG A 107 -7.73 8.96 -8.62
CA ARG A 107 -8.67 9.76 -7.83
C ARG A 107 -10.01 9.03 -7.72
N ALA A 108 -10.59 9.08 -6.53
CA ALA A 108 -11.93 8.60 -6.27
C ALA A 108 -12.56 9.47 -5.18
N ASP A 109 -13.89 9.46 -5.10
CA ASP A 109 -14.59 10.03 -3.97
C ASP A 109 -14.21 9.29 -2.68
N PHE A 110 -14.23 10.00 -1.54
CA PHE A 110 -13.94 9.36 -0.26
C PHE A 110 -15.00 8.30 0.07
N ALA A 111 -14.53 7.11 0.46
CA ALA A 111 -15.35 6.03 0.99
C ALA A 111 -14.87 5.65 2.40
N LYS A 112 -15.79 5.12 3.22
CA LYS A 112 -15.46 4.71 4.60
C LYS A 112 -14.46 3.56 4.67
N ASP A 113 -14.47 2.69 3.66
CA ASP A 113 -13.56 1.55 3.52
C ASP A 113 -12.31 1.85 2.69
N THR A 114 -12.12 3.11 2.27
CA THR A 114 -10.82 3.56 1.74
C THR A 114 -9.76 3.40 2.83
N ILE A 115 -8.69 2.67 2.50
CA ILE A 115 -7.56 2.36 3.38
C ILE A 115 -6.48 3.43 3.25
N MET A 116 -6.17 3.87 2.03
CA MET A 116 -5.13 4.89 1.79
C MET A 116 -5.64 5.98 0.86
N VAL A 117 -5.32 7.24 1.18
CA VAL A 117 -5.52 8.39 0.30
C VAL A 117 -4.16 9.03 0.01
N HIS A 118 -3.70 8.96 -1.24
CA HIS A 118 -2.41 9.47 -1.70
C HIS A 118 -2.51 10.88 -2.30
N GLN A 119 -1.36 11.46 -2.67
CA GLN A 119 -1.21 12.80 -3.26
C GLN A 119 -1.66 13.94 -2.35
N LEU A 120 -1.50 13.81 -1.03
CA LEU A 120 -1.80 14.88 -0.07
C LEU A 120 -0.67 15.93 -0.05
N LYS A 121 -0.45 16.57 -1.20
CA LYS A 121 0.66 17.51 -1.44
C LYS A 121 0.49 18.87 -0.75
N THR A 122 -0.68 19.15 -0.18
CA THR A 122 -0.95 20.42 0.51
C THR A 122 -1.72 20.20 1.81
N ALA A 123 -1.57 21.14 2.75
CA ALA A 123 -2.31 21.12 4.01
C ALA A 123 -3.84 21.13 3.81
N GLN A 124 -4.34 21.74 2.73
CA GLN A 124 -5.76 21.76 2.40
C GLN A 124 -6.27 20.37 2.02
N LEU A 125 -5.50 19.59 1.27
CA LEU A 125 -5.86 18.20 0.93
C LEU A 125 -5.86 17.35 2.20
N TRP A 126 -4.84 17.49 3.05
CA TRP A 126 -4.81 16.84 4.37
C TRP A 126 -6.03 17.16 5.23
N ALA A 127 -6.40 18.44 5.33
CA ALA A 127 -7.54 18.87 6.13
C ALA A 127 -8.87 18.30 5.60
N LYS A 128 -9.06 18.26 4.27
CA LYS A 128 -10.27 17.67 3.65
C LYS A 128 -10.35 16.17 3.92
N THR A 129 -9.26 15.44 3.72
CA THR A 129 -9.18 14.01 4.03
C THR A 129 -9.48 13.76 5.50
N TRP A 130 -8.77 14.44 6.41
CA TRP A 130 -8.98 14.31 7.85
C TRP A 130 -10.44 14.56 8.24
N ASN A 131 -11.03 15.67 7.79
CA ASN A 131 -12.41 16.02 8.12
C ASN A 131 -13.41 14.94 7.68
N TYR A 132 -13.23 14.35 6.50
CA TYR A 132 -14.08 13.25 6.05
C TYR A 132 -13.99 12.06 7.02
N PHE A 133 -12.79 11.53 7.28
CA PHE A 133 -12.62 10.32 8.09
C PHE A 133 -12.97 10.56 9.56
N ALA A 134 -12.61 11.72 10.11
CA ALA A 134 -12.98 12.12 11.47
C ALA A 134 -14.51 12.10 11.66
N LEU A 135 -15.27 12.66 10.72
CA LEU A 135 -16.74 12.74 10.84
C LEU A 135 -17.46 11.44 10.48
N ASN A 136 -16.93 10.63 9.56
CA ASN A 136 -17.67 9.52 8.96
C ASN A 136 -17.20 8.13 9.40
N VAL A 137 -15.98 8.02 9.92
CA VAL A 137 -15.35 6.77 10.34
C VAL A 137 -15.04 6.78 11.84
N PHE A 138 -14.46 7.87 12.36
CA PHE A 138 -13.98 7.91 13.75
C PHE A 138 -14.97 8.52 14.76
N ALA A 139 -15.98 9.29 14.30
CA ALA A 139 -16.96 9.94 15.19
C ALA A 139 -17.95 9.00 15.89
N GLY A 140 -17.78 7.68 15.79
CA GLY A 140 -18.65 6.68 16.41
C GLY A 140 -17.94 5.41 16.87
N THR A 141 -16.61 5.44 16.99
CA THR A 141 -15.80 4.36 17.58
C THR A 141 -15.57 4.59 19.07
#